data_AF-A0A378A8A9-F1
#
_entry.id   AF-A0A378A8A9-F1
#
_cell.length_a   1.000
_cell.length_b   1.000
_cell.length_c   1.000
_cell.angle_alpha   90.00
_cell.angle_beta   90.00
_cell.angle_gamma   90.00
#
_symmetry.space_group_name_H-M   'P 1'
#
loop_
_entity.id
_entity.type
_entity.pdbx_description
1 polymer ?
#
loop_
_entity_poly.entity_id
_entity_poly.type
_entity_poly.pdbx_seq_one_letter_code
_entity_poly.pdbx_strand_id
1 'polypeptide(L)'
;MSFPVAGTLMVEPTESESKVELDRFIDAMLAIRAEIDRVKAGEWPLEDNPLVNAPHTQGELVGEWNHPYSRELAVFPAGLHKQVLADGETSG
;
A
#
# COMPACT_ATOMS: atom_id res chain seq x y z
N MET A 1 4.39 10.62 13.47
CA MET A 1 5.35 9.50 13.27
C MET A 1 6.69 9.89 13.89
N SER A 2 7.59 8.94 14.18
CA SER A 2 8.91 9.16 14.81
C SER A 2 8.91 9.50 16.31
N PHE A 3 7.95 8.96 17.06
CA PHE A 3 7.88 8.99 18.52
C PHE A 3 7.44 7.61 19.03
N PRO A 4 7.97 7.12 20.17
CA PRO A 4 8.95 7.76 21.07
C PRO A 4 10.40 7.70 20.58
N VAL A 5 10.69 6.89 19.54
CA VAL A 5 12.04 6.76 18.98
C VAL A 5 12.09 7.36 17.57
N ALA A 6 13.06 8.25 17.34
CA ALA A 6 13.27 8.86 16.04
C ALA A 6 13.50 7.80 14.95
N GLY A 7 12.86 7.97 13.78
CA GLY A 7 12.96 7.03 12.66
C GLY A 7 12.14 5.74 12.83
N THR A 8 11.29 5.65 13.84
CA THR A 8 10.40 4.49 14.06
C THR A 8 8.92 4.85 13.95
N LEU A 9 8.10 3.82 13.73
CA LEU A 9 6.66 3.89 13.80
C LEU A 9 6.17 3.11 15.03
N MET A 10 5.32 3.75 15.83
CA MET A 10 4.57 3.09 16.89
C MET A 10 3.14 2.90 16.39
N VAL A 11 2.63 1.66 16.48
CA VAL A 11 1.31 1.28 15.95
C VAL A 11 0.46 0.77 17.12
N GLU A 12 -0.73 1.36 17.29
CA GLU A 12 -1.72 0.96 18.28
C GLU A 12 -3.05 0.65 17.54
N PRO A 13 -3.45 -0.62 17.43
CA PRO A 13 -4.65 -0.99 16.67
C PRO A 13 -5.97 -0.69 17.40
N THR A 14 -5.96 -0.53 18.72
CA THR A 14 -7.15 -0.58 19.59
C THR A 14 -7.87 -1.94 19.56
N GLU A 15 -8.77 -2.15 20.52
CA GLU A 15 -9.61 -3.34 20.64
C GLU A 15 -10.79 -3.37 19.67
N SER A 16 -11.10 -2.24 19.02
CA SER A 16 -12.27 -2.11 18.15
C SER A 16 -12.03 -2.67 16.74
N GLU A 17 -10.78 -2.96 16.38
CA GLU A 17 -10.42 -3.44 15.04
C GLU A 17 -10.55 -4.95 14.91
N SER A 18 -11.17 -5.39 13.81
CA SER A 18 -11.33 -6.81 13.52
C SER A 18 -10.00 -7.44 13.08
N LYS A 19 -9.85 -8.76 13.27
CA LYS A 19 -8.67 -9.49 12.77
C LYS A 19 -8.42 -9.24 11.28
N VAL A 20 -9.47 -9.14 10.47
CA VAL A 20 -9.37 -8.92 9.02
C VAL A 20 -8.72 -7.57 8.71
N GLU A 21 -9.04 -6.50 9.45
CA GLU A 21 -8.41 -5.19 9.23
C GLU A 21 -6.95 -5.18 9.71
N LEU A 22 -6.66 -5.87 10.82
CA LEU A 22 -5.28 -6.03 11.31
C LEU A 22 -4.41 -6.79 10.29
N ASP A 23 -4.93 -7.88 9.73
CA ASP A 23 -4.24 -8.66 8.71
C ASP A 23 -3.99 -7.80 7.46
N ARG A 24 -4.98 -7.00 7.00
CA ARG A 24 -4.80 -6.08 5.87
C ARG A 24 -3.70 -5.06 6.10
N PHE A 25 -3.62 -4.48 7.30
CA PHE A 25 -2.54 -3.54 7.64
C PHE A 25 -1.18 -4.24 7.67
N ILE A 26 -1.09 -5.45 8.24
CA ILE A 26 0.15 -6.24 8.26
C ILE A 26 0.59 -6.60 6.84
N ASP A 27 -0.33 -7.05 5.99
CA ASP A 27 -0.05 -7.39 4.60
C ASP A 27 0.45 -6.17 3.81
N ALA A 28 -0.14 -4.99 4.03
CA ALA A 28 0.33 -3.75 3.45
C ALA A 28 1.77 -3.40 3.91
N MET A 29 2.08 -3.58 5.20
CA MET A 29 3.44 -3.37 5.73
C MET A 29 4.45 -4.37 5.17
N LEU A 30 4.04 -5.62 4.94
CA LEU A 30 4.88 -6.64 4.28
C LEU A 30 5.11 -6.30 2.81
N ALA A 31 4.11 -5.78 2.10
CA ALA A 31 4.27 -5.31 0.72
C ALA A 31 5.23 -4.12 0.63
N ILE A 32 5.10 -3.13 1.53
CA ILE A 32 6.04 -2.01 1.66
C ILE A 32 7.46 -2.52 1.92
N ARG A 33 7.61 -3.57 2.75
CA ARG A 33 8.92 -4.18 2.97
C ARG A 33 9.51 -4.79 1.70
N ALA A 34 8.70 -5.48 0.91
CA ALA A 34 9.14 -6.03 -0.38
C ALA A 34 9.58 -4.91 -1.33
N GLU A 35 8.88 -3.77 -1.36
CA GLU A 35 9.30 -2.60 -2.14
C GLU A 35 10.66 -2.06 -1.70
N ILE A 36 10.92 -1.98 -0.39
CA ILE A 36 12.23 -1.60 0.16
C ILE A 36 13.32 -2.57 -0.34
N ASP A 37 13.03 -3.86 -0.36
CA ASP A 37 13.99 -4.87 -0.81
C ASP A 37 14.29 -4.77 -2.32
N ARG A 38 13.31 -4.37 -3.14
CA ARG A 38 13.52 -4.10 -4.58
C ARG A 38 14.41 -2.87 -4.83
N VAL A 39 14.22 -1.80 -4.06
CA VAL A 39 15.12 -0.63 -4.08
C VAL A 39 16.53 -1.03 -3.66
N LYS A 40 16.67 -1.81 -2.57
CA LYS A 40 17.97 -2.31 -2.11
C LYS A 40 18.68 -3.21 -3.13
N ALA A 41 17.92 -3.99 -3.90
CA ALA A 41 18.45 -4.83 -4.97
C ALA A 41 18.84 -4.03 -6.23
N GLY A 42 18.51 -2.74 -6.30
CA GLY A 42 18.77 -1.88 -7.45
C GLY A 42 17.79 -2.09 -8.61
N GLU A 43 16.67 -2.77 -8.39
CA GLU A 43 15.62 -2.93 -9.41
C GLU A 43 14.95 -1.59 -9.74
N TRP A 44 14.84 -0.71 -8.73
CA TRP A 44 14.35 0.64 -8.88
C TRP A 44 15.41 1.66 -8.44
N PRO A 45 15.53 2.81 -9.14
CA PRO A 45 16.34 3.93 -8.69
C PRO A 45 15.95 4.39 -7.29
N LEU A 46 16.93 4.87 -6.52
CA LEU A 46 16.71 5.35 -5.15
C LEU A 46 15.81 6.59 -5.12
N GLU A 47 15.92 7.41 -6.16
CA GLU A 47 15.21 8.67 -6.38
C GLU A 47 13.90 8.52 -7.18
N ASP A 48 13.61 7.33 -7.73
CA ASP A 48 12.41 7.09 -8.52
C ASP A 48 11.84 5.67 -8.31
N ASN A 49 10.99 5.54 -7.29
CA ASN A 49 10.35 4.30 -6.87
C ASN A 49 9.01 4.58 -6.16
N PRO A 50 8.15 3.57 -5.94
CA PRO A 50 6.84 3.78 -5.32
C PRO A 50 6.91 4.46 -3.95
N LEU A 51 7.93 4.16 -3.13
CA LEU A 51 8.05 4.66 -1.76
C LEU A 51 8.36 6.17 -1.70
N VAL A 52 9.24 6.67 -2.57
CA VAL A 52 9.64 8.09 -2.58
C VAL A 52 8.65 8.99 -3.31
N ASN A 53 7.89 8.42 -4.25
CA ASN A 53 6.88 9.12 -5.03
C ASN A 53 5.48 9.06 -4.39
N ALA A 54 5.29 8.29 -3.32
CA ALA A 54 4.03 8.26 -2.58
C ALA A 54 3.76 9.60 -1.85
N PRO A 55 2.47 10.01 -1.70
CA PRO A 55 1.28 9.36 -2.23
C PRO A 55 1.03 9.70 -3.71
N HIS A 56 0.59 8.71 -4.50
CA HIS A 56 0.23 8.90 -5.90
C HIS A 56 -1.17 9.52 -6.06
N THR A 57 -1.25 10.69 -6.66
CA THR A 57 -2.52 11.45 -6.76
C THR A 57 -3.27 11.15 -8.06
N GLN A 58 -4.59 11.37 -8.09
CA GLN A 58 -5.38 11.21 -9.32
C GLN A 58 -4.84 12.07 -10.49
N GLY A 59 -4.35 13.29 -10.20
CA GLY A 59 -3.77 14.17 -11.20
C GLY A 59 -2.50 13.61 -11.85
N GLU A 60 -1.66 12.93 -11.07
CA GLU A 60 -0.48 12.22 -11.56
C GLU A 60 -0.87 11.04 -12.45
N LEU A 61 -1.88 10.27 -12.04
CA LEU A 61 -2.32 9.07 -12.77
C LEU A 61 -2.85 9.37 -14.17
N VAL A 62 -3.56 10.50 -14.35
CA VAL A 62 -4.10 10.91 -15.65
C VAL A 62 -3.05 11.54 -16.56
N GLY A 63 -1.89 11.93 -16.03
CA GLY A 63 -0.78 12.49 -16.78
C GLY A 63 0.04 11.43 -17.53
N GLU A 64 1.13 11.88 -18.14
CA GLU A 64 2.18 10.97 -18.62
C GLU A 64 2.83 10.22 -17.46
N TRP A 65 3.31 9.02 -17.71
CA TRP A 65 3.87 8.16 -16.68
C TRP A 65 5.25 7.68 -17.08
N ASN A 66 6.24 8.27 -16.44
CA ASN A 66 7.65 8.13 -16.75
C ASN A 66 8.41 7.44 -15.61
N HIS A 67 7.71 6.62 -14.81
CA HIS A 67 8.28 5.87 -13.70
C HIS A 67 8.67 4.43 -14.11
N PRO A 68 9.65 3.80 -13.45
CA PRO A 68 10.09 2.42 -13.71
C PRO A 68 9.17 1.35 -13.11
N TYR A 69 7.99 1.75 -12.62
CA TYR A 69 6.94 0.90 -12.07
C TYR A 69 5.60 1.28 -12.69
N SER A 70 4.59 0.43 -12.59
CA SER A 70 3.30 0.69 -13.26
C SER A 70 2.35 1.54 -12.41
N ARG A 71 1.35 2.15 -13.07
CA ARG A 71 0.26 2.88 -12.38
C ARG A 71 -0.54 1.94 -11.47
N GLU A 72 -0.76 0.70 -11.90
CA GLU A 72 -1.50 -0.30 -11.13
C GLU A 72 -0.78 -0.61 -9.83
N LEU A 73 0.55 -0.73 -9.84
CA LEU A 73 1.32 -0.92 -8.62
C LEU A 73 1.21 0.29 -7.69
N ALA A 74 1.25 1.50 -8.25
CA ALA A 74 1.15 2.74 -7.49
C ALA A 74 -0.20 2.92 -6.77
N VAL A 75 -1.30 2.46 -7.37
CA VAL A 75 -2.66 2.72 -6.89
C VAL A 75 -3.30 1.51 -6.21
N PHE A 76 -2.96 0.31 -6.68
CA PHE A 76 -3.50 -0.96 -6.20
C PHE A 76 -2.35 -1.92 -5.85
N PRO A 77 -1.48 -1.57 -4.87
CA PRO A 77 -0.30 -2.39 -4.54
C PRO A 77 -0.68 -3.80 -4.04
N ALA A 78 -1.83 -3.95 -3.40
CA ALA A 78 -2.40 -5.25 -2.99
C ALA A 78 -3.26 -5.92 -4.09
N GLY A 79 -3.25 -5.36 -5.30
CA GLY A 79 -4.15 -5.72 -6.39
C GLY A 79 -5.55 -5.11 -6.24
N LEU A 80 -6.36 -5.25 -7.29
CA LEU A 80 -7.75 -4.83 -7.28
C LEU A 80 -8.55 -5.79 -6.40
N HIS A 81 -8.93 -5.38 -5.20
CA HIS A 81 -9.86 -6.18 -4.39
C HIS A 81 -11.21 -6.15 -5.10
N LYS A 82 -11.58 -7.27 -5.74
CA LYS A 82 -12.93 -7.41 -6.28
C LYS A 82 -13.88 -7.39 -5.08
N GLN A 83 -14.60 -6.29 -4.91
CA GLN A 83 -15.78 -6.29 -4.07
C GLN A 83 -16.67 -7.42 -4.61
N VAL A 84 -16.82 -8.49 -3.82
CA VAL A 84 -17.98 -9.36 -3.98
C VAL A 84 -19.14 -8.42 -3.70
N LEU A 85 -19.84 -7.98 -4.77
CA LEU A 85 -21.19 -7.45 -4.62
C LEU A 85 -21.90 -8.49 -3.78
N ALA A 86 -22.27 -8.15 -2.55
CA ALA A 86 -22.94 -9.08 -1.66
C ALA A 86 -24.13 -9.66 -2.44
N ASP A 87 -24.01 -10.93 -2.79
CA ASP A 87 -25.08 -11.67 -3.45
C ASP A 87 -26.31 -11.52 -2.56
N GLY A 88 -27.39 -11.06 -3.18
CA GLY A 88 -28.60 -10.68 -2.49
C GLY A 88 -29.07 -11.74 -1.50
N GLU A 89 -29.17 -11.34 -0.23
CA GLU A 89 -30.09 -11.96 0.71
C GLU A 89 -31.50 -11.81 0.14
N THR A 90 -31.95 -12.85 -0.56
CA THR A 90 -33.38 -13.15 -0.67
C THR A 90 -33.70 -14.00 0.56
N SER A 91 -34.37 -13.38 1.53
CA SER A 91 -35.03 -14.11 2.62
C SER A 91 -35.98 -15.15 2.05
N GLY A 92 -35.79 -16.40 2.49
CA GLY A 92 -36.82 -17.44 2.55
C GLY A 92 -37.06 -17.81 4.02
#